data_AF-A0A9E1B0G3-F1
#
_entry.id   AF-A0A9E1B0G3-F1
#
_cell.length_a   1.000
_cell.length_b   1.000
_cell.length_c   1.000
_cell.angle_alpha   90.00
_cell.angle_beta   90.00
_cell.angle_gamma   90.00
#
_symmetry.space_group_name_H-M   'P 1'
#
loop_
_entity.id
_entity.type
_entity.pdbx_description
1 polymer ?
#
loop_
_entity_poly.entity_id
_entity_poly.type
_entity_poly.pdbx_seq_one_letter_code
_entity_poly.pdbx_strand_id
1 'polypeptide(L)'
;MYTVPQGFTDEMYKYDRLIFGKVAIGTHEFADSGALCSASLRFASANNQLVGQAVSQSADVEMNVSDEDFQAYFDITADVVVYLGVSIDGIVTYIPRPPMRITKYDYDKDTGKLTFSCVDYMCKADEYTVNDLPDMEYPVTVDSYFQAICDKIGVSKSATTYFNSDVSLSAPPNFDGSESLRTALKGIAQMCLSNCYINKYGALEMKCIADSASVGTITGDYYSTVTAGKKIVGINAVSLERQPQNDIIYAKDDTLIAQDGESPIVIENNPFMDSDRETFAPALLVKIKGLSFYRCEINWWGNFALDPFDKLTVETVDEGTFYTYLFSEDIIFNGGIKSTIQCNCDNNKTVNYAKGATIKDKLKHAEIEVDKVKNQITSLVQEDEWLQSQIIQTADNIRLEAEEKYATEESVKSRLSAIDVKADQIVLSVEQTESRLDNIESDGVSKISNTTGTFDENGLNIGKSDSEFSSLLSDTGLFLKSRGENIAEYTKDGAKLKNLTVENEMYLGYLRVMKATVNGEKRTHIHWIGE
;
A
#
# COMPACT_ATOMS: atom_id res chain seq x y z
N MET A 1 15.08 0.10 12.67
CA MET A 1 15.00 0.04 14.14
C MET A 1 14.69 -1.37 14.58
N TYR A 2 15.43 -1.84 15.59
CA TYR A 2 15.19 -3.11 16.25
C TYR A 2 13.83 -3.14 16.95
N THR A 3 13.16 -4.27 16.93
CA THR A 3 11.91 -4.45 17.66
C THR A 3 12.19 -4.55 19.15
N VAL A 4 11.68 -3.58 19.91
CA VAL A 4 11.84 -3.51 21.37
C VAL A 4 10.52 -3.81 22.08
N PRO A 5 10.56 -4.38 23.30
CA PRO A 5 9.36 -4.61 24.09
C PRO A 5 8.73 -3.28 24.54
N GLN A 6 7.45 -3.35 24.92
CA GLN A 6 6.74 -2.22 25.52
C GLN A 6 7.47 -1.75 26.79
N GLY A 7 7.52 -0.43 27.00
CA GLY A 7 8.21 0.19 28.14
C GLY A 7 9.72 0.41 27.93
N PHE A 8 10.34 -0.16 26.89
CA PHE A 8 11.77 0.06 26.61
C PHE A 8 12.10 1.54 26.45
N THR A 9 11.33 2.25 25.63
CA THR A 9 11.54 3.68 25.36
C THR A 9 11.35 4.53 26.61
N ASP A 10 10.39 4.17 27.48
CA ASP A 10 10.13 4.89 28.72
C ASP A 10 11.30 4.74 29.70
N GLU A 11 11.81 3.52 29.86
CA GLU A 11 12.98 3.21 30.70
C GLU A 11 14.29 3.82 30.17
N MET A 12 14.42 3.92 28.84
CA MET A 12 15.54 4.57 28.17
C MET A 12 15.66 6.07 28.43
N TYR A 13 14.53 6.74 28.62
CA TYR A 13 14.43 8.20 28.75
C TYR A 13 13.97 8.69 30.12
N LYS A 14 13.83 7.80 31.11
CA LYS A 14 13.59 8.23 32.49
C LYS A 14 14.82 8.92 33.08
N TYR A 15 14.58 9.83 34.01
CA TYR A 15 15.64 10.64 34.63
C TYR A 15 16.68 9.80 35.40
N ASP A 16 16.24 8.74 36.07
CA ASP A 16 17.05 7.81 36.87
C ASP A 16 17.37 6.50 36.11
N ARG A 17 17.51 6.58 34.77
CA ARG A 17 17.78 5.42 33.93
C ARG A 17 19.04 4.67 34.37
N LEU A 18 18.94 3.35 34.36
CA LEU A 18 20.06 2.45 34.58
C LEU A 18 20.34 1.73 33.28
N ILE A 19 21.56 1.89 32.78
CA ILE A 19 22.02 1.26 31.55
C ILE A 19 22.97 0.14 31.92
N PHE A 20 22.79 -1.00 31.27
CA PHE A 20 23.58 -2.20 31.47
C PHE A 20 24.34 -2.53 30.20
N GLY A 21 25.56 -3.02 30.34
CA GLY A 21 26.40 -3.48 29.25
C GLY A 21 26.85 -4.92 29.45
N LYS A 22 26.94 -5.68 28.36
CA LYS A 22 27.71 -6.93 28.34
C LYS A 22 28.33 -7.17 26.98
N VAL A 23 29.39 -7.95 26.94
CA VAL A 23 30.02 -8.40 25.69
C VAL A 23 30.13 -9.92 25.70
N ALA A 24 29.67 -10.54 24.63
CA ALA A 24 29.87 -11.97 24.38
C ALA A 24 31.08 -12.14 23.46
N ILE A 25 32.02 -13.00 23.84
CA ILE A 25 33.13 -13.47 23.01
C ILE A 25 32.92 -14.98 22.83
N GLY A 26 32.55 -15.39 21.62
CA GLY A 26 32.07 -16.75 21.36
C GLY A 26 30.84 -17.07 22.22
N THR A 27 30.97 -18.01 23.14
CA THR A 27 29.87 -18.42 24.05
C THR A 27 29.97 -17.82 25.45
N HIS A 28 31.08 -17.14 25.76
CA HIS A 28 31.29 -16.58 27.09
C HIS A 28 30.83 -15.12 27.15
N GLU A 29 30.16 -14.74 28.23
CA GLU A 29 29.64 -13.39 28.44
C GLU A 29 30.35 -12.68 29.58
N PHE A 30 30.77 -11.44 29.32
CA PHE A 30 31.36 -10.56 30.31
C PHE A 30 30.45 -9.35 30.53
N ALA A 31 29.87 -9.26 31.73
CA ALA A 31 28.98 -8.17 32.11
C ALA A 31 29.73 -6.98 32.74
N ASP A 32 29.09 -5.83 32.72
CA ASP A 32 29.54 -4.57 33.34
C ASP A 32 29.53 -4.59 34.87
N SER A 33 28.79 -5.51 35.49
CA SER A 33 28.85 -5.76 36.93
C SER A 33 30.17 -6.38 37.40
N GLY A 34 31.07 -6.74 36.49
CA GLY A 34 32.33 -7.40 36.80
C GLY A 34 33.49 -6.97 35.91
N ALA A 35 33.43 -7.29 34.61
CA ALA A 35 34.58 -7.22 33.71
C ALA A 35 34.48 -6.09 32.69
N LEU A 36 33.30 -5.79 32.13
CA LEU A 36 33.16 -4.77 31.10
C LEU A 36 33.27 -3.36 31.71
N CYS A 37 34.25 -2.58 31.26
CA CYS A 37 34.47 -1.22 31.74
C CYS A 37 33.83 -0.18 30.81
N SER A 38 34.03 -0.32 29.49
CA SER A 38 33.45 0.58 28.51
C SER A 38 33.34 -0.05 27.12
N ALA A 39 32.44 0.50 26.30
CA ALA A 39 32.33 0.17 24.89
C ALA A 39 32.00 1.42 24.08
N SER A 40 32.74 1.68 23.00
CA SER A 40 32.43 2.72 22.01
C SER A 40 31.93 2.06 20.74
N LEU A 41 30.70 2.32 20.34
CA LEU A 41 30.00 1.68 19.22
C LEU A 41 29.79 2.71 18.12
N ARG A 42 30.33 2.46 16.93
CA ARG A 42 30.40 3.46 15.86
C ARG A 42 29.96 2.92 14.51
N PHE A 43 29.35 3.77 13.72
CA PHE A 43 29.37 3.65 12.27
C PHE A 43 29.33 5.04 11.66
N ALA A 44 29.88 5.16 10.46
CA ALA A 44 29.84 6.43 9.73
C ALA A 44 29.74 6.16 8.23
N SER A 45 28.85 6.90 7.58
CA SER A 45 28.78 6.95 6.12
C SER A 45 29.96 7.73 5.55
N ALA A 46 30.42 7.34 4.36
CA ALA A 46 31.53 7.95 3.66
C ALA A 46 31.06 8.92 2.56
N ASN A 47 31.89 9.92 2.25
CA ASN A 47 31.80 10.76 1.04
C ASN A 47 30.48 11.54 0.85
N ASN A 48 29.72 11.77 1.93
CA ASN A 48 28.49 12.55 1.93
C ASN A 48 27.46 12.12 0.85
N GLN A 49 27.42 10.86 0.40
CA GLN A 49 26.41 10.44 -0.57
C GLN A 49 25.09 10.10 0.13
N LEU A 50 23.96 10.42 -0.50
CA LEU A 50 22.62 10.12 0.03
C LEU A 50 22.25 8.63 -0.12
N VAL A 51 22.61 8.03 -1.24
CA VAL A 51 22.33 6.62 -1.58
C VAL A 51 23.62 5.94 -2.05
N GLY A 52 23.67 4.61 -1.96
CA GLY A 52 24.84 3.84 -2.38
C GLY A 52 25.88 3.60 -1.29
N GLN A 53 25.51 3.73 -0.01
CA GLN A 53 26.40 3.44 1.10
C GLN A 53 26.36 1.95 1.45
N ALA A 54 27.52 1.41 1.84
CA ALA A 54 27.68 0.08 2.39
C ALA A 54 28.56 0.22 3.65
N VAL A 55 27.92 0.48 4.79
CA VAL A 55 28.61 0.90 6.03
C VAL A 55 28.97 -0.31 6.89
N SER A 56 30.14 -0.24 7.51
CA SER A 56 30.51 -1.15 8.59
C SER A 56 30.22 -0.48 9.93
N GLN A 57 29.74 -1.26 10.89
CA GLN A 57 29.72 -0.91 12.30
C GLN A 57 30.99 -1.45 12.98
N SER A 58 31.49 -0.73 13.97
CA SER A 58 32.65 -1.11 14.77
C SER A 58 32.40 -0.92 16.26
N ALA A 59 33.17 -1.62 17.08
CA ALA A 59 33.21 -1.41 18.51
C ALA A 59 34.64 -1.42 19.04
N ASP A 60 34.97 -0.47 19.91
CA ASP A 60 36.16 -0.48 20.76
C ASP A 60 35.72 -0.82 22.19
N VAL A 61 36.27 -1.89 22.76
CA VAL A 61 35.85 -2.44 24.05
C VAL A 61 37.02 -2.41 25.03
N GLU A 62 36.76 -1.99 26.26
CA GLU A 62 37.71 -2.04 27.38
C GLU A 62 37.13 -2.85 28.53
N MET A 63 37.94 -3.76 29.08
CA MET A 63 37.55 -4.70 30.12
C MET A 63 38.69 -4.96 31.10
N ASN A 64 38.34 -5.38 32.31
CA ASN A 64 39.27 -5.96 33.28
C ASN A 64 38.96 -7.45 33.41
N VAL A 65 39.87 -8.31 32.95
CA VAL A 65 39.73 -9.77 32.94
C VAL A 65 40.95 -10.41 33.61
N SER A 66 40.72 -11.50 34.34
CA SER A 66 41.82 -12.28 34.91
C SER A 66 42.65 -12.95 33.81
N ASP A 67 43.92 -13.26 34.07
CA ASP A 67 44.76 -13.99 33.10
C ASP A 67 44.19 -15.39 32.81
N GLU A 68 43.58 -16.03 33.81
CA GLU A 68 42.88 -17.30 33.64
C GLU A 68 41.69 -17.17 32.68
N ASP A 69 40.84 -16.16 32.85
CA ASP A 69 39.68 -15.92 31.97
C ASP A 69 40.11 -15.51 30.57
N PHE A 70 41.16 -14.70 30.45
CA PHE A 70 41.71 -14.31 29.15
C PHE A 70 42.17 -15.53 28.36
N GLN A 71 42.99 -16.40 28.95
CA GLN A 71 43.47 -17.62 28.28
C GLN A 71 42.35 -18.62 28.00
N ALA A 72 41.31 -18.67 28.83
CA ALA A 72 40.20 -19.61 28.68
C ALA A 72 39.15 -19.18 27.63
N TYR A 73 38.88 -17.88 27.52
CA TYR A 73 37.70 -17.38 26.81
C TYR A 73 38.00 -16.36 25.71
N PHE A 74 39.18 -15.73 25.68
CA PHE A 74 39.52 -14.82 24.61
C PHE A 74 40.05 -15.58 23.38
N ASP A 75 39.33 -15.45 22.28
CA ASP A 75 39.74 -15.95 20.97
C ASP A 75 39.54 -14.85 19.94
N ILE A 76 40.63 -14.42 19.29
CA ILE A 76 40.60 -13.39 18.25
C ILE A 76 39.72 -13.78 17.04
N THR A 77 39.51 -15.08 16.83
CA THR A 77 38.69 -15.62 15.74
C THR A 77 37.22 -15.79 16.12
N ALA A 78 36.88 -15.64 17.41
CA ALA A 78 35.51 -15.77 17.87
C ALA A 78 34.65 -14.57 17.47
N ASP A 79 33.36 -14.84 17.33
CA ASP A 79 32.36 -13.80 17.13
C ASP A 79 32.18 -12.99 18.41
N VAL A 80 32.10 -11.68 18.23
CA VAL A 80 31.83 -10.74 19.31
C VAL A 80 30.47 -10.09 19.10
N VAL A 81 29.68 -10.06 20.17
CA VAL A 81 28.43 -9.30 20.22
C VAL A 81 28.43 -8.41 21.45
N VAL A 82 28.34 -7.10 21.24
CA VAL A 82 28.17 -6.13 22.33
C VAL A 82 26.68 -5.88 22.54
N TYR A 83 26.24 -5.89 23.79
CA TYR A 83 24.87 -5.65 24.19
C TYR A 83 24.79 -4.44 25.10
N LEU A 84 23.77 -3.61 24.86
CA LEU A 84 23.35 -2.55 25.77
C LEU A 84 21.92 -2.84 26.21
N GLY A 85 21.57 -2.54 27.46
CA GLY A 85 20.26 -2.88 28.00
C GLY A 85 19.72 -1.90 29.03
N VAL A 86 18.40 -1.98 29.23
CA VAL A 86 17.65 -1.26 30.27
C VAL A 86 16.83 -2.26 31.08
N SER A 87 16.57 -1.95 32.35
CA SER A 87 15.70 -2.79 33.18
C SER A 87 14.24 -2.40 32.96
N ILE A 88 13.41 -3.37 32.56
CA ILE A 88 11.95 -3.24 32.43
C ILE A 88 11.35 -4.21 33.44
N ASP A 89 10.57 -3.70 34.41
CA ASP A 89 9.97 -4.48 35.49
C ASP A 89 10.98 -5.38 36.25
N GLY A 90 12.21 -4.90 36.43
CA GLY A 90 13.28 -5.62 37.13
C GLY A 90 14.05 -6.63 36.27
N ILE A 91 13.69 -6.79 34.98
CA ILE A 91 14.38 -7.67 34.02
C ILE A 91 15.18 -6.81 33.05
N VAL A 92 16.49 -7.07 32.94
CA VAL A 92 17.32 -6.35 31.96
C VAL A 92 17.03 -6.86 30.55
N THR A 93 16.50 -5.98 29.72
CA THR A 93 16.30 -6.21 28.28
C THR A 93 17.53 -5.73 27.54
N TYR A 94 18.32 -6.68 27.01
CA TYR A 94 19.51 -6.41 26.22
C TYR A 94 19.18 -6.34 24.72
N ILE A 95 19.76 -5.35 24.05
CA ILE A 95 19.71 -5.16 22.61
C ILE A 95 21.11 -5.41 22.04
N PRO A 96 21.26 -6.34 21.08
CA PRO A 96 22.54 -6.63 20.47
C PRO A 96 22.97 -5.55 19.48
N ARG A 97 24.29 -5.35 19.36
CA ARG A 97 24.92 -4.87 18.13
C ARG A 97 25.07 -6.03 17.14
N PRO A 98 25.26 -5.78 15.84
CA PRO A 98 25.52 -6.87 14.89
C PRO A 98 26.72 -7.72 15.35
N PRO A 99 26.78 -9.01 14.98
CA PRO A 99 27.98 -9.83 15.14
C PRO A 99 29.21 -9.19 14.49
N MET A 100 30.33 -9.19 15.22
CA MET A 100 31.59 -8.56 14.81
C MET A 100 32.76 -9.53 14.94
N ARG A 101 33.81 -9.28 14.17
CA ARG A 101 35.11 -9.96 14.31
C ARG A 101 36.13 -9.04 14.96
N ILE A 102 36.98 -9.59 15.82
CA ILE A 102 38.08 -8.83 16.43
C ILE A 102 39.13 -8.53 15.36
N THR A 103 39.57 -7.28 15.30
CA THR A 103 40.59 -6.81 14.34
C THR A 103 41.93 -6.52 15.02
N LYS A 104 41.90 -6.11 16.29
CA LYS A 104 43.08 -5.81 17.09
C LYS A 104 42.74 -5.98 18.56
N TYR A 105 43.72 -6.42 19.36
CA TYR A 105 43.62 -6.41 20.82
C TYR A 105 44.95 -6.04 21.48
N ASP A 106 44.88 -5.68 22.76
CA ASP A 106 46.00 -5.49 23.67
C ASP A 106 45.60 -5.99 25.06
N TYR A 107 46.45 -6.82 25.67
CA TYR A 107 46.21 -7.38 27.00
C TYR A 107 47.42 -7.15 27.90
N ASP A 108 47.19 -6.50 29.04
CA ASP A 108 48.17 -6.32 30.09
C ASP A 108 47.88 -7.27 31.26
N LYS A 109 48.69 -8.33 31.36
CA LYS A 109 48.59 -9.35 32.40
C LYS A 109 48.79 -8.81 33.83
N ASP A 110 49.53 -7.71 34.00
CA ASP A 110 49.88 -7.19 35.33
C ASP A 110 48.70 -6.39 35.90
N THR A 111 47.89 -5.78 35.03
CA THR A 111 46.69 -5.02 35.41
C THR A 111 45.38 -5.77 35.14
N GLY A 112 45.40 -6.84 34.34
CA GLY A 112 44.21 -7.52 33.84
C GLY A 112 43.47 -6.73 32.77
N LYS A 113 44.03 -5.63 32.26
CA LYS A 113 43.35 -4.76 31.29
C LYS A 113 43.39 -5.39 29.90
N LEU A 114 42.21 -5.62 29.33
CA LEU A 114 42.02 -6.03 27.95
C LEU A 114 41.34 -4.89 27.17
N THR A 115 41.92 -4.54 26.03
CA THR A 115 41.26 -3.68 25.03
C THR A 115 41.23 -4.37 23.68
N PHE A 116 40.13 -4.25 22.95
CA PHE A 116 40.07 -4.76 21.59
C PHE A 116 39.12 -3.94 20.71
N SER A 117 39.43 -3.93 19.43
CA SER A 117 38.58 -3.35 18.38
C SER A 117 37.97 -4.48 17.55
N CYS A 118 36.72 -4.32 17.16
CA CYS A 118 36.02 -5.26 16.31
C CYS A 118 35.17 -4.54 15.27
N VAL A 119 34.88 -5.21 14.14
CA VAL A 119 34.08 -4.69 13.03
C VAL A 119 33.05 -5.73 12.59
N ASP A 120 31.88 -5.29 12.15
CA ASP A 120 30.83 -6.16 11.65
C ASP A 120 31.24 -6.89 10.35
N TYR A 121 30.43 -7.88 9.97
CA TYR A 121 30.70 -8.71 8.80
C TYR A 121 30.60 -8.01 7.45
N MET A 122 30.22 -6.73 7.38
CA MET A 122 30.32 -5.99 6.13
C MET A 122 31.78 -5.97 5.62
N CYS A 123 32.77 -6.00 6.52
CA CYS A 123 34.19 -6.10 6.14
C CYS A 123 34.53 -7.30 5.24
N LYS A 124 33.78 -8.41 5.32
CA LYS A 124 33.99 -9.58 4.45
C LYS A 124 33.71 -9.27 2.98
N ALA A 125 32.87 -8.28 2.68
CA ALA A 125 32.60 -7.85 1.32
C ALA A 125 33.79 -7.15 0.65
N ASP A 126 34.81 -6.75 1.41
CA ASP A 126 36.07 -6.22 0.86
C ASP A 126 37.08 -7.33 0.53
N GLU A 127 36.86 -8.55 1.00
CA GLU A 127 37.78 -9.69 0.86
C GLU A 127 37.56 -10.48 -0.44
N TYR A 128 36.44 -10.23 -1.11
CA TYR A 128 36.03 -10.87 -2.34
C TYR A 128 35.73 -9.84 -3.42
N THR A 129 35.86 -10.26 -4.66
CA THR A 129 35.59 -9.48 -5.87
C THR A 129 34.37 -10.03 -6.61
N VAL A 130 33.85 -9.28 -7.58
CA VAL A 130 32.75 -9.73 -8.43
C VAL A 130 33.05 -11.06 -9.13
N ASN A 131 34.31 -11.31 -9.51
CA ASN A 131 34.76 -12.58 -10.09
C ASN A 131 34.68 -13.78 -9.13
N ASP A 132 34.56 -13.54 -7.82
CA ASP A 132 34.44 -14.61 -6.84
C ASP A 132 32.99 -15.09 -6.67
N LEU A 133 32.01 -14.42 -7.28
CA LEU A 133 30.62 -14.87 -7.32
C LEU A 133 30.47 -16.13 -8.19
N PRO A 134 29.48 -16.99 -7.90
CA PRO A 134 29.17 -18.11 -8.78
C PRO A 134 28.74 -17.62 -10.16
N ASP A 135 28.95 -18.45 -11.19
CA ASP A 135 28.36 -18.22 -12.50
C ASP A 135 26.84 -18.12 -12.37
N MET A 136 26.27 -16.98 -12.75
CA MET A 136 24.83 -16.74 -12.69
C MET A 136 24.22 -16.92 -14.08
N GLU A 137 23.08 -17.62 -14.14
CA GLU A 137 22.26 -17.66 -15.34
C GLU A 137 21.39 -16.41 -15.41
N TYR A 138 21.49 -15.67 -16.52
CA TYR A 138 20.68 -14.49 -16.78
C TYR A 138 19.46 -14.86 -17.65
N PRO A 139 18.28 -14.28 -17.41
CA PRO A 139 18.03 -13.16 -16.51
C PRO A 139 18.00 -13.53 -15.02
N VAL A 140 18.50 -12.62 -14.17
CA VAL A 140 18.52 -12.76 -12.70
C VAL A 140 17.96 -11.50 -12.04
N THR A 141 17.24 -11.62 -10.93
CA THR A 141 16.74 -10.42 -10.22
C THR A 141 17.85 -9.73 -9.43
N VAL A 142 17.70 -8.43 -9.19
CA VAL A 142 18.60 -7.67 -8.30
C VAL A 142 18.68 -8.32 -6.91
N ASP A 143 17.56 -8.81 -6.37
CA ASP A 143 17.52 -9.53 -5.09
C ASP A 143 18.29 -10.86 -5.13
N SER A 144 18.23 -11.59 -6.24
CA SER A 144 19.00 -12.83 -6.40
C SER A 144 20.51 -12.56 -6.53
N TYR A 145 20.90 -11.48 -7.21
CA TYR A 145 22.30 -11.05 -7.25
C TYR A 145 22.80 -10.61 -5.86
N PHE A 146 21.97 -9.87 -5.12
CA PHE A 146 22.25 -9.48 -3.73
C PHE A 146 22.34 -10.71 -2.80
N GLN A 147 21.49 -11.72 -2.98
CA GLN A 147 21.58 -13.00 -2.28
C GLN A 147 22.90 -13.72 -2.56
N ALA A 148 23.34 -13.77 -3.82
CA ALA A 148 24.62 -14.39 -4.17
C ALA A 148 25.81 -13.71 -3.48
N ILE A 149 25.76 -12.38 -3.30
CA ILE A 149 26.76 -11.65 -2.48
C ILE A 149 26.67 -12.08 -1.01
N CYS A 150 25.47 -12.13 -0.43
CA CYS A 150 25.26 -12.56 0.95
C CYS A 150 25.84 -13.96 1.21
N ASP A 151 25.55 -14.91 0.32
CA ASP A 151 26.05 -16.28 0.39
C ASP A 151 27.57 -16.32 0.29
N LYS A 152 28.15 -15.53 -0.62
CA LYS A 152 29.60 -15.49 -0.83
C LYS A 152 30.35 -14.97 0.39
N ILE A 153 29.83 -13.95 1.06
CA ILE A 153 30.45 -13.39 2.27
C ILE A 153 30.03 -14.11 3.55
N GLY A 154 29.16 -15.13 3.46
CA GLY A 154 28.73 -15.95 4.58
C GLY A 154 27.87 -15.19 5.60
N VAL A 155 26.95 -14.33 5.12
CA VAL A 155 25.96 -13.65 5.96
C VAL A 155 24.55 -13.95 5.46
N SER A 156 23.57 -13.91 6.36
CA SER A 156 22.16 -14.07 5.95
C SER A 156 21.67 -12.82 5.22
N LYS A 157 20.74 -12.99 4.27
CA LYS A 157 20.02 -11.87 3.65
C LYS A 157 18.83 -11.45 4.53
N SER A 158 18.61 -10.15 4.71
CA SER A 158 17.41 -9.66 5.41
C SER A 158 16.14 -9.99 4.62
N ALA A 159 15.04 -10.26 5.34
CA ALA A 159 13.73 -10.54 4.74
C ALA A 159 12.98 -9.28 4.29
N THR A 160 13.50 -8.09 4.60
CA THR A 160 12.89 -6.81 4.26
C THR A 160 12.89 -6.60 2.74
N THR A 161 11.71 -6.34 2.17
CA THR A 161 11.56 -5.96 0.76
C THR A 161 12.10 -4.56 0.51
N TYR A 162 12.65 -4.33 -0.67
CA TYR A 162 13.17 -3.03 -1.04
C TYR A 162 12.88 -2.65 -2.49
N PHE A 163 12.92 -1.35 -2.78
CA PHE A 163 12.68 -0.80 -4.11
C PHE A 163 13.66 -1.39 -5.13
N ASN A 164 13.15 -1.75 -6.31
CA ASN A 164 13.90 -2.40 -7.41
C ASN A 164 14.51 -3.79 -7.08
N SER A 165 14.09 -4.45 -6.00
CA SER A 165 14.51 -5.83 -5.69
C SER A 165 14.13 -6.85 -6.77
N ASP A 166 13.00 -6.65 -7.44
CA ASP A 166 12.40 -7.50 -8.46
C ASP A 166 12.85 -7.19 -9.89
N VAL A 167 13.59 -6.09 -10.10
CA VAL A 167 14.12 -5.73 -11.43
C VAL A 167 15.00 -6.86 -11.97
N SER A 168 14.72 -7.25 -13.20
CA SER A 168 15.42 -8.33 -13.91
C SER A 168 16.63 -7.80 -14.65
N LEU A 169 17.82 -8.25 -14.28
CA LEU A 169 19.06 -8.03 -15.00
C LEU A 169 19.12 -9.02 -16.16
N SER A 170 19.14 -8.53 -17.40
CA SER A 170 19.17 -9.37 -18.61
C SER A 170 20.58 -9.87 -18.97
N ALA A 171 21.61 -9.24 -18.41
CA ALA A 171 23.02 -9.55 -18.63
C ALA A 171 23.83 -9.20 -17.36
N PRO A 172 25.09 -9.70 -17.25
CA PRO A 172 25.99 -9.31 -16.17
C PRO A 172 26.13 -7.79 -16.05
N PRO A 173 26.12 -7.22 -14.84
CA PRO A 173 26.42 -5.80 -14.64
C PRO A 173 27.81 -5.45 -15.20
N ASN A 174 27.98 -4.21 -15.66
CA ASN A 174 29.16 -3.75 -16.40
C ASN A 174 30.42 -3.55 -15.51
N PHE A 175 30.83 -4.60 -14.82
CA PHE A 175 32.05 -4.71 -14.01
C PHE A 175 33.20 -5.26 -14.86
N ASP A 176 34.44 -4.90 -14.52
CA ASP A 176 35.62 -5.62 -15.05
C ASP A 176 35.93 -6.90 -14.24
N GLY A 177 35.26 -7.05 -13.08
CA GLY A 177 35.29 -8.22 -12.23
C GLY A 177 36.24 -8.10 -11.04
N SER A 178 37.17 -7.13 -11.06
CA SER A 178 38.12 -6.87 -9.98
C SER A 178 37.53 -6.03 -8.84
N GLU A 179 36.38 -5.41 -9.07
CA GLU A 179 35.69 -4.61 -8.06
C GLU A 179 35.29 -5.48 -6.86
N SER A 180 35.47 -4.95 -5.65
CA SER A 180 35.07 -5.68 -4.43
C SER A 180 33.56 -5.91 -4.39
N LEU A 181 33.12 -6.95 -3.68
CA LEU A 181 31.69 -7.17 -3.47
C LEU A 181 31.04 -6.01 -2.71
N ARG A 182 31.78 -5.30 -1.85
CA ARG A 182 31.29 -4.05 -1.26
C ARG A 182 31.00 -2.99 -2.32
N THR A 183 31.82 -2.90 -3.37
CA THR A 183 31.57 -1.98 -4.49
C THR A 183 30.31 -2.38 -5.26
N ALA A 184 30.12 -3.68 -5.50
CA ALA A 184 28.88 -4.20 -6.08
C ALA A 184 27.65 -3.87 -5.22
N LEU A 185 27.73 -4.06 -3.89
CA LEU A 185 26.67 -3.69 -2.94
C LEU A 185 26.31 -2.21 -3.01
N LYS A 186 27.31 -1.31 -3.13
CA LYS A 186 27.06 0.12 -3.32
C LYS A 186 26.30 0.40 -4.62
N GLY A 187 26.65 -0.31 -5.70
CA GLY A 187 25.95 -0.22 -6.98
C GLY A 187 24.48 -0.64 -6.89
N ILE A 188 24.21 -1.78 -6.24
CA ILE A 188 22.84 -2.25 -5.95
C ILE A 188 22.09 -1.23 -5.09
N ALA A 189 22.73 -0.73 -4.03
CA ALA A 189 22.13 0.23 -3.12
C ALA A 189 21.74 1.55 -3.85
N GLN A 190 22.56 2.03 -4.79
CA GLN A 190 22.22 3.21 -5.61
C GLN A 190 20.98 2.99 -6.49
N MET A 191 20.94 1.88 -7.25
CA MET A 191 19.79 1.59 -8.13
C MET A 191 18.49 1.33 -7.34
N CYS A 192 18.61 1.01 -6.06
CA CYS A 192 17.48 0.78 -5.16
C CYS A 192 17.14 2.01 -4.29
N LEU A 193 17.77 3.18 -4.50
CA LEU A 193 17.60 4.40 -3.65
C LEU A 193 17.87 4.19 -2.16
N SER A 194 18.94 3.48 -1.89
CA SER A 194 19.12 2.79 -0.63
C SER A 194 20.55 2.80 -0.16
N ASN A 195 20.72 2.34 1.08
CA ASN A 195 22.00 2.08 1.72
C ASN A 195 21.96 0.71 2.39
N CYS A 196 23.11 0.05 2.56
CA CYS A 196 23.19 -1.28 3.15
C CYS A 196 24.12 -1.35 4.36
N TYR A 197 23.78 -2.24 5.29
CA TYR A 197 24.44 -2.44 6.58
C TYR A 197 24.15 -3.86 7.10
N ILE A 198 24.96 -4.37 8.03
CA ILE A 198 24.63 -5.59 8.78
C ILE A 198 23.68 -5.21 9.91
N ASN A 199 22.46 -5.73 9.89
CA ASN A 199 21.49 -5.47 10.96
C ASN A 199 21.87 -6.22 12.24
N LYS A 200 21.18 -5.91 13.35
CA LYS A 200 21.48 -6.50 14.66
C LYS A 200 21.27 -8.02 14.74
N TYR A 201 20.60 -8.63 13.76
CA TYR A 201 20.45 -10.10 13.63
C TYR A 201 21.61 -10.74 12.85
N GLY A 202 22.59 -9.96 12.39
CA GLY A 202 23.70 -10.44 11.56
C GLY A 202 23.35 -10.62 10.09
N ALA A 203 22.20 -10.13 9.64
CA ALA A 203 21.80 -10.20 8.24
C ALA A 203 22.18 -8.91 7.49
N LEU A 204 22.60 -9.04 6.23
CA LEU A 204 22.83 -7.91 5.35
C LEU A 204 21.47 -7.36 4.90
N GLU A 205 21.25 -6.08 5.18
CA GLU A 205 19.98 -5.40 4.95
C GLU A 205 20.16 -4.18 4.07
N MET A 206 19.20 -3.98 3.17
CA MET A 206 19.08 -2.79 2.35
C MET A 206 17.99 -1.90 2.95
N LYS A 207 18.28 -0.62 3.18
CA LYS A 207 17.31 0.39 3.65
C LYS A 207 17.10 1.51 2.66
N CYS A 208 15.87 1.60 2.15
CA CYS A 208 15.44 2.62 1.19
C CYS A 208 15.17 3.94 1.91
N ILE A 209 15.90 4.99 1.50
CA ILE A 209 15.76 6.32 2.11
C ILE A 209 14.41 6.94 1.70
N ALA A 210 13.91 6.66 0.51
CA ALA A 210 12.63 7.19 0.03
C ALA A 210 11.42 6.60 0.77
N ASP A 211 11.48 5.34 1.19
CA ASP A 211 10.36 4.62 1.86
C ASP A 211 10.41 4.67 3.39
N SER A 212 11.44 5.29 3.97
CA SER A 212 11.64 5.28 5.41
C SER A 212 10.61 6.14 6.14
N ALA A 213 9.82 5.50 7.01
CA ALA A 213 9.02 6.18 8.02
C ALA A 213 9.90 6.59 9.20
N SER A 214 9.51 7.65 9.92
CA SER A 214 10.22 8.04 11.14
C SER A 214 10.01 6.97 12.21
N VAL A 215 11.10 6.49 12.81
CA VAL A 215 11.07 5.40 13.81
C VAL A 215 11.12 5.91 15.24
N GLY A 216 11.34 7.20 15.44
CA GLY A 216 11.43 7.80 16.76
C GLY A 216 11.54 9.31 16.72
N THR A 217 11.23 9.93 17.86
CA THR A 217 11.32 11.37 18.06
C THR A 217 12.38 11.69 19.11
N ILE A 218 13.28 12.62 18.78
CA ILE A 218 14.23 13.21 19.73
C ILE A 218 13.65 14.57 20.15
N THR A 219 13.26 14.68 21.42
CA THR A 219 12.70 15.91 21.99
C THR A 219 13.76 16.73 22.73
N GLY A 220 13.42 17.98 23.07
CA GLY A 220 14.28 18.91 23.80
C GLY A 220 14.87 18.38 25.11
N ASP A 221 14.18 17.44 25.75
CA ASP A 221 14.61 16.84 27.02
C ASP A 221 15.73 15.81 26.84
N TYR A 222 15.87 15.24 25.64
CA TYR A 222 16.73 14.08 25.39
C TYR A 222 18.05 14.43 24.71
N TYR A 223 18.26 15.69 24.30
CA TYR A 223 19.50 16.14 23.69
C TYR A 223 20.19 17.24 24.50
N SER A 224 21.52 17.30 24.43
CA SER A 224 22.30 18.41 24.96
C SER A 224 22.53 19.51 23.91
N THR A 225 22.72 19.12 22.65
CA THR A 225 22.92 20.07 21.54
C THR A 225 22.32 19.52 20.25
N VAL A 226 21.67 20.39 19.48
CA VAL A 226 21.27 20.14 18.10
C VAL A 226 21.89 21.24 17.23
N THR A 227 22.73 20.85 16.29
CA THR A 227 23.28 21.75 15.27
C THR A 227 22.66 21.38 13.93
N ALA A 228 21.65 22.13 13.50
CA ALA A 228 21.06 21.96 12.18
C ALA A 228 21.98 22.56 11.10
N GLY A 229 22.30 21.75 10.09
CA GLY A 229 23.06 22.14 8.92
C GLY A 229 22.15 22.52 7.74
N LYS A 230 22.72 22.47 6.53
CA LYS A 230 21.96 22.73 5.29
C LYS A 230 20.80 21.73 5.14
N LYS A 231 19.60 22.24 4.92
CA LYS A 231 18.44 21.44 4.51
C LYS A 231 18.66 20.90 3.10
N ILE A 232 18.45 19.60 2.92
CA ILE A 232 18.22 19.02 1.59
C ILE A 232 16.74 19.26 1.31
N VAL A 233 16.48 20.17 0.36
CA VAL A 233 15.13 20.59 -0.02
C VAL A 233 14.71 19.76 -1.21
N GLY A 234 13.55 19.11 -1.10
CA GLY A 234 12.82 18.41 -2.16
C GLY A 234 13.68 17.91 -3.31
N ILE A 235 14.25 16.70 -3.19
CA ILE A 235 14.95 16.08 -4.32
C ILE A 235 14.06 16.15 -5.56
N ASN A 236 14.58 16.69 -6.66
CA ASN A 236 13.77 17.02 -7.85
C ASN A 236 14.43 16.69 -9.18
N ALA A 237 15.63 16.11 -9.14
CA ALA A 237 16.30 15.57 -10.32
C ALA A 237 17.13 14.33 -9.97
N VAL A 238 17.30 13.44 -10.95
CA VAL A 238 18.21 12.30 -10.91
C VAL A 238 19.07 12.32 -12.17
N SER A 239 20.38 12.20 -12.00
CA SER A 239 21.38 12.13 -13.07
C SER A 239 22.16 10.82 -12.95
N LEU A 240 22.21 10.05 -14.04
CA LEU A 240 22.99 8.82 -14.20
C LEU A 240 24.10 9.07 -15.23
N GLU A 241 25.34 9.07 -14.77
CA GLU A 241 26.48 9.58 -15.55
C GLU A 241 27.53 8.51 -15.80
N ARG A 242 28.10 8.51 -17.01
CA ARG A 242 29.36 7.84 -17.34
C ARG A 242 30.50 8.84 -17.26
N GLN A 243 31.45 8.59 -16.38
CA GLN A 243 32.64 9.38 -16.17
C GLN A 243 33.89 8.55 -16.47
N PRO A 244 34.89 9.10 -17.20
CA PRO A 244 35.09 10.51 -17.55
C PRO A 244 34.45 10.97 -18.89
N GLN A 245 33.67 10.12 -19.57
CA GLN A 245 33.10 10.41 -20.88
C GLN A 245 32.12 11.59 -20.87
N ASN A 246 31.60 11.98 -19.70
CA ASN A 246 30.57 13.00 -19.53
C ASN A 246 29.29 12.68 -20.33
N ASP A 247 28.96 11.40 -20.45
CA ASP A 247 27.70 10.94 -21.04
C ASP A 247 26.64 10.84 -19.93
N ILE A 248 25.69 11.77 -19.94
CA ILE A 248 24.75 12.02 -18.85
C ILE A 248 23.33 11.73 -19.32
N ILE A 249 22.64 10.87 -18.59
CA ILE A 249 21.18 10.67 -18.68
C ILE A 249 20.54 11.25 -17.44
N TYR A 250 19.47 12.02 -17.59
CA TYR A 250 18.80 12.63 -16.46
C TYR A 250 17.28 12.63 -16.59
N ALA A 251 16.63 12.67 -15.44
CA ALA A 251 15.21 12.98 -15.28
C ALA A 251 15.09 14.13 -14.27
N LYS A 252 14.19 15.08 -14.52
CA LYS A 252 13.98 16.24 -13.64
C LYS A 252 12.53 16.70 -13.62
N ASP A 253 12.14 17.34 -12.52
CA ASP A 253 10.85 18.01 -12.37
C ASP A 253 11.05 19.54 -12.39
N ASP A 254 10.77 20.15 -13.55
CA ASP A 254 10.96 21.60 -13.74
C ASP A 254 10.07 22.45 -12.83
N THR A 255 8.93 21.91 -12.38
CA THR A 255 8.00 22.64 -11.51
C THR A 255 8.59 22.73 -10.10
N LEU A 256 9.09 21.61 -9.57
CA LEU A 256 9.75 21.59 -8.26
C LEU A 256 11.08 22.35 -8.28
N ILE A 257 11.85 22.28 -9.38
CA ILE A 257 13.08 23.06 -9.52
C ILE A 257 12.79 24.57 -9.48
N ALA A 258 11.73 25.02 -10.16
CA ALA A 258 11.33 26.43 -10.15
C ALA A 258 10.87 26.89 -8.75
N GLN A 259 10.32 25.99 -7.93
CA GLN A 259 9.81 26.27 -6.59
C GLN A 259 10.92 26.26 -5.52
N ASP A 260 11.73 25.20 -5.49
CA ASP A 260 12.62 24.89 -4.38
C ASP A 260 14.12 25.08 -4.72
N GLY A 261 14.42 25.38 -5.98
CA GLY A 261 15.77 25.34 -6.53
C GLY A 261 16.22 23.91 -6.88
N GLU A 262 17.28 23.79 -7.66
CA GLU A 262 17.76 22.48 -8.11
C GLU A 262 18.36 21.66 -6.96
N SER A 263 17.94 20.39 -6.87
CA SER A 263 18.32 19.46 -5.81
C SER A 263 18.47 18.05 -6.40
N PRO A 264 19.60 17.77 -7.10
CA PRO A 264 19.76 16.54 -7.84
C PRO A 264 20.40 15.43 -7.00
N ILE A 265 20.10 14.18 -7.35
CA ILE A 265 20.94 13.03 -7.01
C ILE A 265 21.75 12.66 -8.24
N VAL A 266 23.07 12.65 -8.10
CA VAL A 266 24.00 12.29 -9.17
C VAL A 266 24.68 10.96 -8.84
N ILE A 267 24.42 9.95 -9.68
CA ILE A 267 24.99 8.61 -9.59
C ILE A 267 25.93 8.42 -10.78
N GLU A 268 27.20 8.20 -10.49
CA GLU A 268 28.25 8.05 -11.49
C GLU A 268 28.66 6.59 -11.61
N ASN A 269 28.87 6.12 -12.83
CA ASN A 269 29.49 4.84 -13.17
C ASN A 269 28.85 3.63 -12.46
N ASN A 270 27.52 3.62 -12.32
CA ASN A 270 26.81 2.49 -11.73
C ASN A 270 26.70 1.32 -12.73
N PRO A 271 27.33 0.15 -12.46
CA PRO A 271 27.39 -0.94 -13.44
C PRO A 271 26.07 -1.67 -13.68
N PHE A 272 25.12 -1.58 -12.75
CA PHE A 272 23.81 -2.25 -12.85
C PHE A 272 22.82 -1.48 -13.72
N MET A 273 22.96 -0.15 -13.77
CA MET A 273 22.07 0.71 -14.56
C MET A 273 22.68 1.10 -15.90
N ASP A 274 23.96 0.79 -16.15
CA ASP A 274 24.75 1.36 -17.25
C ASP A 274 24.11 1.18 -18.64
N SER A 275 23.52 0.00 -18.89
CA SER A 275 22.89 -0.37 -20.16
C SER A 275 21.44 0.14 -20.34
N ASP A 276 20.80 0.66 -19.29
CA ASP A 276 19.38 1.06 -19.31
C ASP A 276 19.10 2.31 -18.45
N ARG A 277 20.02 3.28 -18.50
CA ARG A 277 19.94 4.53 -17.70
C ARG A 277 18.69 5.33 -18.01
N GLU A 278 18.18 5.24 -19.25
CA GLU A 278 17.00 5.90 -19.76
C GLU A 278 15.72 5.44 -19.04
N THR A 279 15.65 4.17 -18.65
CA THR A 279 14.53 3.62 -17.87
C THR A 279 14.71 3.89 -16.37
N PHE A 280 15.94 3.75 -15.86
CA PHE A 280 16.22 3.92 -14.43
C PHE A 280 16.08 5.37 -13.96
N ALA A 281 16.59 6.38 -14.69
CA ALA A 281 16.58 7.76 -14.19
C ALA A 281 15.16 8.29 -13.89
N PRO A 282 14.14 8.10 -14.76
CA PRO A 282 12.76 8.48 -14.44
C PRO A 282 12.16 7.67 -13.29
N ALA A 283 12.39 6.35 -13.24
CA ALA A 283 11.84 5.49 -12.19
C ALA A 283 12.37 5.89 -10.80
N LEU A 284 13.66 6.18 -10.71
CA LEU A 284 14.30 6.69 -9.50
C LEU A 284 13.70 8.05 -9.09
N LEU A 285 13.56 8.99 -10.02
CA LEU A 285 12.99 10.30 -9.74
C LEU A 285 11.55 10.19 -9.20
N VAL A 286 10.70 9.38 -9.84
CA VAL A 286 9.30 9.18 -9.40
C VAL A 286 9.24 8.73 -7.94
N LYS A 287 10.19 7.89 -7.53
CA LYS A 287 10.24 7.33 -6.18
C LYS A 287 10.77 8.31 -5.13
N ILE A 288 11.81 9.08 -5.42
CA ILE A 288 12.48 9.94 -4.43
C ILE A 288 12.03 11.41 -4.43
N LYS A 289 11.25 11.83 -5.44
CA LYS A 289 10.87 13.23 -5.59
C LYS A 289 10.22 13.81 -4.34
N GLY A 290 10.60 15.04 -3.98
CA GLY A 290 10.07 15.77 -2.83
C GLY A 290 10.70 15.38 -1.48
N LEU A 291 11.57 14.38 -1.43
CA LEU A 291 12.30 14.02 -0.20
C LEU A 291 13.04 15.24 0.36
N SER A 292 12.72 15.59 1.60
CA SER A 292 13.30 16.73 2.32
C SER A 292 13.70 16.35 3.73
N PHE A 293 14.89 16.73 4.15
CA PHE A 293 15.39 16.49 5.51
C PHE A 293 16.57 17.41 5.80
N TYR A 294 16.96 17.50 7.07
CA TYR A 294 18.08 18.33 7.51
C TYR A 294 19.32 17.49 7.75
N ARG A 295 20.46 18.03 7.30
CA ARG A 295 21.73 17.68 7.92
C ARG A 295 21.71 18.15 9.35
N CYS A 296 22.27 17.38 10.25
CA CYS A 296 22.42 17.80 11.63
C CYS A 296 23.54 17.03 12.30
N GLU A 297 24.02 17.60 13.40
CA GLU A 297 24.74 16.89 14.44
C GLU A 297 23.94 17.02 15.73
N ILE A 298 23.70 15.91 16.40
CA ILE A 298 22.91 15.86 17.64
C ILE A 298 23.70 15.10 18.70
N ASN A 299 24.03 15.78 19.79
CA ASN A 299 24.57 15.17 21.00
C ASN A 299 23.42 14.92 21.96
N TRP A 300 23.19 13.66 22.32
CA TRP A 300 21.97 13.26 23.00
C TRP A 300 22.16 12.03 23.87
N TRP A 301 21.08 11.67 24.56
CA TRP A 301 21.05 10.58 25.52
C TRP A 301 21.20 9.20 24.87
N GLY A 302 20.99 9.10 23.55
CA GLY A 302 21.15 7.88 22.75
C GLY A 302 19.96 6.93 22.80
N ASN A 303 19.83 6.11 21.76
CA ASN A 303 18.90 4.98 21.71
C ASN A 303 19.53 3.84 20.93
N PHE A 304 20.01 2.82 21.65
CA PHE A 304 20.73 1.68 21.05
C PHE A 304 19.82 0.68 20.32
N ALA A 305 18.51 0.93 20.24
CA ALA A 305 17.60 0.20 19.35
C ALA A 305 17.61 0.74 17.90
N LEU A 306 18.18 1.92 17.67
CA LEU A 306 18.34 2.47 16.33
C LEU A 306 19.29 1.63 15.46
N ASP A 307 18.98 1.59 14.17
CA ASP A 307 19.79 1.01 13.13
C ASP A 307 20.33 2.08 12.18
N PRO A 308 21.46 1.83 11.49
CA PRO A 308 21.91 2.66 10.40
C PRO A 308 20.80 3.07 9.42
N PHE A 309 20.84 4.35 9.03
CA PHE A 309 19.92 5.01 8.12
C PHE A 309 18.45 5.10 8.58
N ASP A 310 18.14 4.82 9.85
CA ASP A 310 16.83 5.09 10.40
C ASP A 310 16.47 6.59 10.26
N LYS A 311 15.22 6.86 9.90
CA LYS A 311 14.67 8.22 9.84
C LYS A 311 14.20 8.64 11.22
N LEU A 312 14.54 9.85 11.62
CA LEU A 312 14.22 10.41 12.94
C LEU A 312 13.48 11.73 12.81
N THR A 313 12.55 11.95 13.72
CA THR A 313 11.92 13.24 13.98
C THR A 313 12.73 13.95 15.06
N VAL A 314 13.04 15.23 14.86
CA VAL A 314 13.76 16.05 15.84
C VAL A 314 12.89 17.26 16.14
N GLU A 315 12.58 17.46 17.42
CA GLU A 315 11.85 18.62 17.92
C GLU A 315 12.84 19.54 18.60
N THR A 316 13.05 20.73 18.04
CA THR A 316 13.88 21.74 18.68
C THR A 316 13.04 22.60 19.62
N VAL A 317 13.65 23.04 20.71
CA VAL A 317 12.99 23.90 21.72
C VAL A 317 12.49 25.22 21.10
N ASP A 318 13.21 25.76 20.11
CA ASP A 318 12.98 27.11 19.57
C ASP A 318 12.55 27.17 18.09
N GLU A 319 12.81 26.14 17.28
CA GLU A 319 12.73 26.22 15.79
C GLU A 319 11.73 25.22 15.15
N GLY A 320 11.00 24.45 15.97
CA GLY A 320 9.97 23.51 15.52
C GLY A 320 10.49 22.09 15.23
N THR A 321 9.77 21.36 14.38
CA THR A 321 10.04 19.94 14.11
C THR A 321 10.63 19.72 12.73
N PHE A 322 11.67 18.90 12.62
CA PHE A 322 12.26 18.50 11.35
C PHE A 322 12.62 17.01 11.30
N TYR A 323 12.89 16.50 10.10
CA TYR A 323 13.34 15.12 9.88
C TYR A 323 14.83 15.06 9.56
N THR A 324 15.49 14.00 10.01
CA THR A 324 16.86 13.65 9.65
C THR A 324 17.03 12.13 9.50
N TYR A 325 18.20 11.70 9.05
CA TYR A 325 18.55 10.30 8.88
C TYR A 325 19.84 9.96 9.63
N LEU A 326 19.91 8.75 10.16
CA LEU A 326 21.07 8.26 10.92
C LEU A 326 22.22 7.80 10.00
N PHE A 327 22.98 8.74 9.43
CA PHE A 327 24.13 8.42 8.56
C PHE A 327 25.40 8.07 9.35
N SER A 328 25.47 8.52 10.60
CA SER A 328 26.58 8.24 11.51
C SER A 328 26.05 8.23 12.94
N GLU A 329 26.63 7.38 13.77
CA GLU A 329 26.39 7.30 15.20
C GLU A 329 27.69 6.94 15.93
N ASP A 330 27.97 7.61 17.04
CA ASP A 330 28.96 7.22 18.04
C ASP A 330 28.25 7.09 19.40
N ILE A 331 28.11 5.86 19.91
CA ILE A 331 27.62 5.60 21.26
C ILE A 331 28.80 5.25 22.15
N ILE A 332 28.93 5.95 23.28
CA ILE A 332 29.90 5.62 24.33
C ILE A 332 29.13 5.10 25.54
N PHE A 333 29.46 3.88 25.95
CA PHE A 333 29.02 3.24 27.18
C PHE A 333 30.15 3.15 28.19
N ASN A 334 29.89 3.54 29.44
CA ASN A 334 30.82 3.46 30.57
C ASN A 334 30.09 3.38 31.93
N GLY A 335 28.96 2.65 31.97
CA GLY A 335 28.00 2.62 33.08
C GLY A 335 26.83 3.61 32.90
N GLY A 336 26.99 4.59 32.01
CA GLY A 336 25.90 5.32 31.37
C GLY A 336 26.05 5.29 29.86
N ILE A 337 25.19 5.99 29.12
CA ILE A 337 25.36 6.17 27.68
C ILE A 337 25.33 7.65 27.28
N LYS A 338 26.13 7.96 26.28
CA LYS A 338 26.04 9.18 25.48
C LYS A 338 26.08 8.78 24.01
N SER A 339 25.29 9.45 23.17
CA SER A 339 25.31 9.25 21.73
C SER A 339 25.51 10.58 21.00
N THR A 340 26.27 10.52 19.91
CA THR A 340 26.36 11.59 18.93
C THR A 340 25.92 11.03 17.58
N ILE A 341 24.92 11.66 16.96
CA ILE A 341 24.43 11.26 15.65
C ILE A 341 24.65 12.37 14.64
N GLN A 342 24.97 11.99 13.40
CA GLN A 342 25.15 12.95 12.32
C GLN A 342 24.42 12.52 11.04
N CYS A 343 23.85 13.50 10.38
CA CYS A 343 23.43 13.42 8.99
C CYS A 343 24.35 14.33 8.16
N ASN A 344 25.39 13.75 7.57
CA ASN A 344 26.42 14.47 6.81
C ASN A 344 26.23 14.40 5.28
N CYS A 345 25.21 13.70 4.78
CA CYS A 345 25.00 13.55 3.35
C CYS A 345 24.71 14.89 2.63
N ASP A 346 25.07 14.94 1.36
CA ASP A 346 25.08 16.13 0.52
C ASP A 346 24.50 15.82 -0.88
N ASN A 347 23.96 16.86 -1.50
CA ASN A 347 23.43 16.89 -2.87
C ASN A 347 23.97 18.11 -3.66
N ASN A 348 25.10 18.68 -3.23
CA ASN A 348 25.73 19.86 -3.87
C ASN A 348 26.32 19.61 -5.26
N LYS A 349 26.16 18.40 -5.82
CA LYS A 349 26.59 18.12 -7.19
C LYS A 349 25.69 18.88 -8.16
N THR A 350 26.29 19.49 -9.17
CA THR A 350 25.56 20.16 -10.25
C THR A 350 25.52 19.25 -11.47
N VAL A 351 24.39 19.22 -12.16
CA VAL A 351 24.24 18.44 -13.39
C VAL A 351 24.53 19.35 -14.59
N ASN A 352 25.45 18.95 -15.46
CA ASN A 352 25.71 19.68 -16.70
C ASN A 352 24.72 19.25 -17.79
N TYR A 353 23.50 19.77 -17.72
CA TYR A 353 22.43 19.45 -18.67
C TYR A 353 22.80 19.75 -20.14
N ALA A 354 23.75 20.65 -20.41
CA ALA A 354 24.21 20.92 -21.77
C ALA A 354 25.00 19.76 -22.40
N LYS A 355 25.57 18.88 -21.57
CA LYS A 355 26.23 17.64 -21.99
C LYS A 355 25.34 16.41 -21.80
N GLY A 356 24.22 16.55 -21.11
CA GLY A 356 23.27 15.48 -20.89
C GLY A 356 22.25 15.39 -21.99
N ALA A 357 21.83 14.17 -22.28
CA ALA A 357 20.75 13.93 -23.20
C ALA A 357 19.48 13.53 -22.42
N THR A 358 18.35 14.11 -22.79
CA THR A 358 17.06 13.53 -22.41
C THR A 358 16.77 12.32 -23.29
N ILE A 359 15.81 11.47 -22.89
CA ILE A 359 15.30 10.36 -23.71
C ILE A 359 14.93 10.84 -25.12
N LYS A 360 14.46 12.10 -25.28
CA LYS A 360 14.08 12.69 -26.57
C LYS A 360 15.27 13.13 -27.44
N ASP A 361 16.43 13.40 -26.85
CA ASP A 361 17.60 13.96 -27.55
C ASP A 361 18.52 12.89 -28.13
N LYS A 362 18.52 11.67 -27.56
CA LYS A 362 19.35 10.54 -28.04
C LYS A 362 18.89 9.89 -29.33
N LEU A 363 17.63 10.13 -29.75
CA LEU A 363 17.12 9.68 -31.05
C LEU A 363 17.95 10.19 -32.26
N LYS A 364 18.86 11.15 -32.05
CA LYS A 364 19.61 11.85 -33.11
C LYS A 364 21.13 11.72 -33.04
N HIS A 365 21.71 10.96 -32.10
CA HIS A 365 23.15 10.98 -31.86
C HIS A 365 23.80 9.58 -31.91
N ALA A 366 25.09 9.54 -32.27
CA ALA A 366 25.93 8.34 -32.18
C ALA A 366 26.54 8.25 -30.78
N GLU A 367 26.48 7.07 -30.17
CA GLU A 367 26.92 6.82 -28.79
C GLU A 367 28.15 5.92 -28.75
N ILE A 368 28.96 6.06 -27.69
CA ILE A 368 30.09 5.20 -27.41
C ILE A 368 29.77 4.41 -26.15
N GLU A 369 29.62 3.09 -26.30
CA GLU A 369 29.43 2.15 -25.21
C GLU A 369 30.75 1.44 -24.89
N VAL A 370 31.04 1.29 -23.60
CA VAL A 370 32.22 0.57 -23.10
C VAL A 370 31.73 -0.65 -22.34
N ASP A 371 31.87 -1.82 -22.95
CA ASP A 371 31.57 -3.12 -22.34
C ASP A 371 32.83 -3.59 -21.60
N LYS A 372 32.82 -3.48 -20.26
CA LYS A 372 33.94 -3.91 -19.40
C LYS A 372 33.95 -5.42 -19.19
N VAL A 373 32.80 -6.07 -19.35
CA VAL A 373 32.67 -7.52 -19.22
C VAL A 373 33.45 -8.20 -20.37
N LYS A 374 33.35 -7.68 -21.58
CA LYS A 374 34.07 -8.17 -22.77
C LYS A 374 35.34 -7.38 -23.09
N ASN A 375 35.59 -6.28 -22.38
CA ASN A 375 36.67 -5.33 -22.62
C ASN A 375 36.67 -4.78 -24.07
N GLN A 376 35.51 -4.27 -24.52
CA GLN A 376 35.28 -3.75 -25.87
C GLN A 376 34.69 -2.34 -25.84
N ILE A 377 35.02 -1.54 -26.86
CA ILE A 377 34.41 -0.22 -27.08
C ILE A 377 33.63 -0.30 -28.40
N THR A 378 32.34 -0.01 -28.33
CA THR A 378 31.45 -0.05 -29.49
C THR A 378 30.90 1.34 -29.74
N SER A 379 30.99 1.79 -30.99
CA SER A 379 30.30 3.01 -31.44
C SER A 379 28.94 2.60 -31.98
N LEU A 380 27.88 2.89 -31.23
CA LEU A 380 26.52 2.67 -31.66
C LEU A 380 26.04 3.88 -32.47
N VAL A 381 25.75 3.65 -33.74
CA VAL A 381 24.85 4.52 -34.51
C VAL A 381 23.49 3.84 -34.41
N GLN A 382 22.49 4.48 -33.80
CA GLN A 382 21.14 3.92 -33.80
C GLN A 382 20.58 3.91 -35.24
N GLU A 383 20.74 2.80 -35.95
CA GLU A 383 19.86 2.41 -37.05
C GLU A 383 18.71 1.59 -36.47
N ASP A 384 17.47 2.02 -36.79
CA ASP A 384 16.12 1.44 -36.65
C ASP A 384 15.81 0.24 -35.74
N GLU A 385 16.69 -0.72 -35.46
CA GLU A 385 16.38 -2.00 -34.79
C GLU A 385 16.15 -1.88 -33.26
N TRP A 386 16.93 -1.06 -32.54
CA TRP A 386 16.69 -0.82 -31.10
C TRP A 386 15.37 -0.09 -30.86
N LEU A 387 15.04 0.85 -31.76
CA LEU A 387 13.75 1.54 -31.80
C LEU A 387 12.61 0.54 -31.99
N GLN A 388 12.75 -0.43 -32.90
CA GLN A 388 11.74 -1.48 -33.05
C GLN A 388 11.58 -2.29 -31.75
N SER A 389 12.67 -2.67 -31.08
CA SER A 389 12.61 -3.41 -29.81
C SER A 389 11.90 -2.64 -28.69
N GLN A 390 12.24 -1.35 -28.51
CA GLN A 390 11.62 -0.49 -27.49
C GLN A 390 10.17 -0.14 -27.84
N ILE A 391 9.84 0.05 -29.12
CA ILE A 391 8.46 0.20 -29.61
C ILE A 391 7.67 -1.07 -29.36
N ILE A 392 8.25 -2.26 -29.58
CA ILE A 392 7.59 -3.54 -29.32
C ILE A 392 7.35 -3.73 -27.82
N GLN A 393 8.34 -3.52 -26.96
CA GLN A 393 8.16 -3.62 -25.50
C GLN A 393 7.16 -2.58 -24.95
N THR A 394 7.24 -1.34 -25.41
CA THR A 394 6.30 -0.29 -25.00
C THR A 394 4.90 -0.58 -25.53
N ALA A 395 4.76 -1.10 -26.75
CA ALA A 395 3.47 -1.54 -27.30
C ALA A 395 2.90 -2.74 -26.55
N ASP A 396 3.74 -3.69 -26.11
CA ASP A 396 3.31 -4.82 -25.29
C ASP A 396 2.88 -4.38 -23.89
N ASN A 397 3.60 -3.45 -23.25
CA ASN A 397 3.22 -2.88 -21.95
C ASN A 397 1.94 -2.03 -22.05
N ILE A 398 1.79 -1.22 -23.10
CA ILE A 398 0.55 -0.49 -23.38
C ILE A 398 -0.59 -1.46 -23.67
N ARG A 399 -0.33 -2.57 -24.38
CA ARG A 399 -1.32 -3.62 -24.63
C ARG A 399 -1.78 -4.26 -23.33
N LEU A 400 -0.84 -4.61 -22.44
CA LEU A 400 -1.15 -5.19 -21.13
C LEU A 400 -1.93 -4.22 -20.23
N GLU A 401 -1.52 -2.95 -20.13
CA GLU A 401 -2.26 -1.93 -19.37
C GLU A 401 -3.64 -1.63 -20.01
N ALA A 402 -3.75 -1.68 -21.34
CA ALA A 402 -5.02 -1.53 -22.03
C ALA A 402 -5.93 -2.76 -21.85
N GLU A 403 -5.36 -3.97 -21.75
CA GLU A 403 -6.09 -5.21 -21.45
C GLU A 403 -6.58 -5.24 -19.99
N GLU A 404 -5.85 -4.64 -19.04
CA GLU A 404 -6.29 -4.48 -17.65
C GLU A 404 -7.31 -3.34 -17.47
N LYS A 405 -7.23 -2.26 -18.27
CA LYS A 405 -8.04 -1.04 -18.09
C LYS A 405 -9.26 -0.93 -19.02
N TYR A 406 -9.22 -1.56 -20.19
CA TYR A 406 -10.31 -1.57 -21.16
C TYR A 406 -10.88 -2.99 -21.29
N ALA A 407 -12.21 -3.09 -21.23
CA ALA A 407 -12.93 -4.33 -21.45
C ALA A 407 -12.49 -4.98 -22.78
N THR A 408 -11.93 -6.20 -22.74
CA THR A 408 -11.51 -6.96 -23.94
C THR A 408 -12.66 -7.11 -24.94
N GLU A 409 -12.34 -7.27 -26.23
CA GLU A 409 -13.35 -7.50 -27.29
C GLU A 409 -14.28 -8.67 -26.93
N GLU A 410 -13.75 -9.71 -26.30
CA GLU A 410 -14.49 -10.86 -25.81
C GLU A 410 -15.45 -10.51 -24.67
N SER A 411 -15.04 -9.66 -23.72
CA SER A 411 -15.92 -9.19 -22.63
C SER A 411 -17.03 -8.26 -23.13
N VAL A 412 -16.74 -7.41 -24.13
CA VAL A 412 -17.74 -6.56 -24.78
C VAL A 412 -18.72 -7.42 -25.58
N LYS A 413 -18.24 -8.43 -26.30
CA LYS A 413 -19.05 -9.40 -27.04
C LYS A 413 -19.96 -10.23 -26.12
N SER A 414 -19.45 -10.63 -24.96
CA SER A 414 -20.23 -11.28 -23.90
C SER A 414 -21.34 -10.37 -23.36
N ARG A 415 -21.04 -9.10 -23.08
CA ARG A 415 -22.03 -8.11 -22.65
C ARG A 415 -23.07 -7.81 -23.73
N LEU A 416 -22.67 -7.73 -24.99
CA LEU A 416 -23.56 -7.58 -26.15
C LEU A 416 -24.50 -8.77 -26.28
N SER A 417 -23.97 -9.99 -26.18
CA SER A 417 -24.78 -11.22 -26.24
C SER A 417 -25.80 -11.27 -25.09
N ALA A 418 -25.42 -10.81 -23.88
CA ALA A 418 -26.34 -10.72 -22.76
C ALA A 418 -27.41 -9.63 -22.95
N ILE A 419 -27.10 -8.54 -23.66
CA ILE A 419 -28.06 -7.50 -24.04
C ILE A 419 -29.02 -8.04 -25.10
N ASP A 420 -28.54 -8.77 -26.11
CA ASP A 420 -29.38 -9.37 -27.16
C ASP A 420 -30.38 -10.35 -26.54
N VAL A 421 -29.93 -11.23 -25.64
CA VAL A 421 -30.83 -12.15 -24.91
C VAL A 421 -31.90 -11.38 -24.12
N LYS A 422 -31.54 -10.26 -23.49
CA LYS A 422 -32.52 -9.42 -22.77
C LYS A 422 -33.46 -8.69 -23.72
N ALA A 423 -32.98 -8.24 -24.88
CA ALA A 423 -33.79 -7.62 -25.91
C ALA A 423 -34.82 -8.62 -26.46
N ASP A 424 -34.41 -9.85 -26.75
CA ASP A 424 -35.30 -10.92 -27.19
C ASP A 424 -36.36 -11.25 -26.14
N GLN A 425 -35.98 -11.30 -24.86
CA GLN A 425 -36.93 -11.49 -23.75
C GLN A 425 -37.95 -10.34 -23.65
N ILE A 426 -37.51 -9.10 -23.88
CA ILE A 426 -38.40 -7.93 -23.90
C ILE A 426 -39.38 -8.05 -25.07
N VAL A 427 -38.90 -8.38 -26.28
CA VAL A 427 -39.75 -8.56 -27.47
C VAL A 427 -40.82 -9.62 -27.22
N LEU A 428 -40.43 -10.79 -26.70
CA LEU A 428 -41.37 -11.86 -26.34
C LEU A 428 -42.43 -11.40 -25.33
N SER A 429 -42.04 -10.58 -24.33
CA SER A 429 -42.98 -10.06 -23.34
C SER A 429 -43.95 -9.02 -23.92
N VAL A 430 -43.50 -8.23 -24.90
CA VAL A 430 -44.32 -7.26 -25.63
C VAL A 430 -45.32 -8.01 -26.51
N GLU A 431 -44.88 -9.00 -27.28
CA GLU A 431 -45.76 -9.84 -28.12
C GLU A 431 -46.83 -10.56 -27.30
N GLN A 432 -46.48 -11.07 -26.11
CA GLN A 432 -47.46 -11.67 -25.19
C GLN A 432 -48.48 -10.65 -24.67
N THR A 433 -48.05 -9.41 -24.44
CA THR A 433 -48.93 -8.33 -23.97
C THR A 433 -49.86 -7.85 -25.08
N GLU A 434 -49.34 -7.68 -26.30
CA GLU A 434 -50.11 -7.37 -27.49
C GLU A 434 -51.14 -8.46 -27.77
N SER A 435 -50.76 -9.75 -27.72
CA SER A 435 -51.72 -10.85 -27.85
C SER A 435 -52.82 -10.80 -26.78
N ARG A 436 -52.51 -10.43 -25.53
CA ARG A 436 -53.54 -10.25 -24.49
C ARG A 436 -54.45 -9.06 -24.76
N LEU A 437 -53.94 -7.99 -25.34
CA LEU A 437 -54.72 -6.82 -25.75
C LEU A 437 -55.60 -7.13 -26.95
N ASP A 438 -55.06 -7.79 -27.98
CA ASP A 438 -55.79 -8.26 -29.15
C ASP A 438 -56.93 -9.19 -28.75
N ASN A 439 -56.70 -10.10 -27.78
CA ASN A 439 -57.75 -10.95 -27.23
C ASN A 439 -58.84 -10.13 -26.51
N ILE A 440 -58.52 -9.00 -25.89
CA ILE A 440 -59.51 -8.11 -25.25
C ILE A 440 -60.25 -7.27 -26.29
N GLU A 441 -59.57 -6.78 -27.32
CA GLU A 441 -60.15 -5.96 -28.39
C GLU A 441 -61.02 -6.79 -29.35
N SER A 442 -60.61 -8.03 -29.64
CA SER A 442 -61.36 -8.97 -30.49
C SER A 442 -62.52 -9.62 -29.74
N ASP A 443 -62.26 -10.14 -28.52
CA ASP A 443 -63.18 -11.08 -27.87
C ASP A 443 -63.88 -10.50 -26.63
N GLY A 444 -63.50 -9.30 -26.19
CA GLY A 444 -64.01 -8.68 -24.96
C GLY A 444 -63.61 -9.44 -23.68
N VAL A 445 -64.08 -8.97 -22.51
CA VAL A 445 -63.77 -9.63 -21.22
C VAL A 445 -64.65 -10.88 -21.04
N SER A 446 -64.05 -12.07 -21.20
CA SER A 446 -64.76 -13.35 -21.22
C SER A 446 -65.24 -13.90 -19.86
N LYS A 447 -64.79 -13.33 -18.73
CA LYS A 447 -65.29 -13.65 -17.37
C LYS A 447 -65.22 -12.44 -16.45
N ILE A 448 -66.40 -11.98 -16.01
CA ILE A 448 -66.58 -11.23 -14.76
C ILE A 448 -67.17 -12.24 -13.78
N SER A 449 -66.52 -12.46 -12.64
CA SER A 449 -66.99 -13.43 -11.65
C SER A 449 -68.42 -13.10 -11.18
N ASN A 450 -69.41 -13.93 -11.60
CA ASN A 450 -70.79 -14.12 -11.12
C ASN A 450 -71.94 -13.09 -11.42
N THR A 451 -71.97 -12.38 -12.55
CA THR A 451 -73.19 -11.62 -12.96
C THR A 451 -73.27 -11.29 -14.46
N THR A 452 -74.48 -11.25 -15.08
CA THR A 452 -74.71 -10.65 -16.42
C THR A 452 -75.12 -9.18 -16.26
N GLY A 453 -74.17 -8.35 -15.83
CA GLY A 453 -74.36 -6.90 -15.77
C GLY A 453 -73.92 -6.26 -17.08
N THR A 454 -74.84 -5.71 -17.88
CA THR A 454 -74.51 -4.93 -19.09
C THR A 454 -74.85 -3.46 -18.86
N PHE A 455 -73.94 -2.56 -19.25
CA PHE A 455 -74.21 -1.13 -19.33
C PHE A 455 -74.21 -0.74 -20.80
N ASP A 456 -75.39 -0.48 -21.34
CA ASP A 456 -75.59 -0.16 -22.75
C ASP A 456 -76.47 1.09 -22.93
N GLU A 457 -76.79 1.45 -24.17
CA GLU A 457 -77.59 2.63 -24.48
C GLU A 457 -79.00 2.63 -23.87
N ASN A 458 -79.51 1.45 -23.47
CA ASN A 458 -80.82 1.29 -22.82
C ASN A 458 -80.72 1.30 -21.29
N GLY A 459 -79.51 1.41 -20.74
CA GLY A 459 -79.23 1.52 -19.31
C GLY A 459 -78.47 0.32 -18.75
N LEU A 460 -78.67 0.06 -17.45
CA LEU A 460 -78.02 -1.02 -16.71
C LEU A 460 -78.95 -2.22 -16.58
N ASN A 461 -78.59 -3.31 -17.24
CA ASN A 461 -79.30 -4.59 -17.12
C ASN A 461 -78.51 -5.53 -16.22
N ILE A 462 -79.18 -6.16 -15.26
CA ILE A 462 -78.56 -7.13 -14.35
C ILE A 462 -79.43 -8.38 -14.30
N GLY A 463 -78.79 -9.53 -14.48
CA GLY A 463 -79.43 -10.83 -14.38
C GLY A 463 -78.44 -11.96 -14.13
N LYS A 464 -78.97 -13.17 -14.14
CA LYS A 464 -78.20 -14.41 -14.30
C LYS A 464 -78.77 -15.17 -15.48
N SER A 465 -77.91 -15.78 -16.26
CA SER A 465 -78.30 -16.51 -17.47
C SER A 465 -79.24 -17.70 -17.19
N ASP A 466 -79.21 -18.27 -15.99
CA ASP A 466 -80.03 -19.40 -15.53
C ASP A 466 -81.28 -19.00 -14.74
N SER A 467 -81.55 -17.69 -14.63
CA SER A 467 -82.67 -17.14 -13.88
C SER A 467 -83.73 -16.57 -14.82
N GLU A 468 -85.00 -16.86 -14.56
CA GLU A 468 -86.10 -16.20 -15.25
C GLU A 468 -86.25 -14.72 -14.88
N PHE A 469 -85.60 -14.30 -13.79
CA PHE A 469 -85.62 -12.93 -13.28
C PHE A 469 -84.46 -12.09 -13.82
N SER A 470 -84.78 -10.85 -14.19
CA SER A 470 -83.83 -9.81 -14.55
C SER A 470 -84.31 -8.43 -14.12
N SER A 471 -83.40 -7.45 -14.08
CA SER A 471 -83.72 -6.06 -13.79
C SER A 471 -83.10 -5.13 -14.82
N LEU A 472 -83.87 -4.14 -15.28
CA LEU A 472 -83.38 -3.05 -16.10
C LEU A 472 -83.56 -1.73 -15.35
N LEU A 473 -82.48 -1.00 -15.15
CA LEU A 473 -82.49 0.39 -14.75
C LEU A 473 -82.18 1.26 -15.97
N SER A 474 -83.17 2.01 -16.42
CA SER A 474 -83.04 2.93 -17.54
C SER A 474 -83.33 4.37 -17.11
N ASP A 475 -83.22 5.30 -18.05
CA ASP A 475 -83.62 6.70 -17.90
C ASP A 475 -85.14 6.88 -17.66
N THR A 476 -85.94 5.85 -17.97
CA THR A 476 -87.41 5.85 -17.86
C THR A 476 -87.93 5.17 -16.59
N GLY A 477 -87.08 4.44 -15.86
CA GLY A 477 -87.42 3.86 -14.56
C GLY A 477 -86.69 2.55 -14.26
N LEU A 478 -87.15 1.88 -13.19
CA LEU A 478 -86.69 0.54 -12.81
C LEU A 478 -87.75 -0.50 -13.15
N PHE A 479 -87.33 -1.52 -13.88
CA PHE A 479 -88.19 -2.60 -14.35
C PHE A 479 -87.65 -3.93 -13.87
N LEU A 480 -88.42 -4.62 -13.02
CA LEU A 480 -88.14 -5.99 -12.61
C LEU A 480 -88.97 -6.93 -13.48
N LYS A 481 -88.29 -7.87 -14.13
CA LYS A 481 -88.90 -8.77 -15.10
C LYS A 481 -88.80 -10.21 -14.61
N SER A 482 -89.84 -10.99 -14.91
CA SER A 482 -89.78 -12.46 -14.87
C SER A 482 -90.28 -12.98 -16.21
N ARG A 483 -89.51 -13.86 -16.86
CA ARG A 483 -89.79 -14.38 -18.21
C ARG A 483 -90.08 -13.28 -19.24
N GLY A 484 -89.41 -12.14 -19.09
CA GLY A 484 -89.54 -10.98 -19.98
C GLY A 484 -90.72 -10.05 -19.69
N GLU A 485 -91.65 -10.43 -18.82
CA GLU A 485 -92.76 -9.55 -18.43
C GLU A 485 -92.43 -8.75 -17.19
N ASN A 486 -92.80 -7.47 -17.19
CA ASN A 486 -92.68 -6.63 -16.01
C ASN A 486 -93.56 -7.19 -14.89
N ILE A 487 -92.92 -7.62 -13.80
CA ILE A 487 -93.59 -8.04 -12.57
C ILE A 487 -93.68 -6.88 -11.58
N ALA A 488 -92.75 -5.93 -11.67
CA ALA A 488 -92.82 -4.64 -11.00
C ALA A 488 -92.19 -3.53 -11.87
N GLU A 489 -92.84 -2.38 -11.91
CA GLU A 489 -92.37 -1.18 -12.58
C GLU A 489 -92.37 -0.01 -11.60
N TYR A 490 -91.28 0.74 -11.58
CA TYR A 490 -91.14 1.96 -10.82
C TYR A 490 -90.72 3.06 -11.78
N THR A 491 -91.70 3.86 -12.20
CA THR A 491 -91.48 4.97 -13.12
C THR A 491 -91.91 6.28 -12.46
N LYS A 492 -91.73 7.40 -13.16
CA LYS A 492 -92.19 8.72 -12.70
C LYS A 492 -93.70 8.79 -12.44
N ASP A 493 -94.50 7.90 -13.03
CA ASP A 493 -95.97 7.91 -12.95
C ASP A 493 -96.51 7.04 -11.80
N GLY A 494 -95.62 6.40 -11.03
CA GLY A 494 -95.95 5.59 -9.86
C GLY A 494 -95.46 4.14 -9.96
N ALA A 495 -95.80 3.34 -8.96
CA ALA A 495 -95.42 1.92 -8.89
C ALA A 495 -96.56 1.01 -9.37
N LYS A 496 -96.25 0.09 -10.29
CA LYS A 496 -97.19 -0.95 -10.75
C LYS A 496 -96.61 -2.32 -10.43
N LEU A 497 -97.35 -3.11 -9.65
CA LEU A 497 -96.95 -4.45 -9.26
C LEU A 497 -98.07 -5.42 -9.60
N LYS A 498 -97.74 -6.58 -10.18
CA LYS A 498 -98.73 -7.61 -10.50
C LYS A 498 -99.35 -8.23 -9.24
N ASN A 499 -98.53 -8.47 -8.22
CA ASN A 499 -98.96 -8.96 -6.92
C ASN A 499 -98.21 -8.21 -5.82
N LEU A 500 -98.92 -7.83 -4.75
CA LEU A 500 -98.32 -7.22 -3.56
C LEU A 500 -98.78 -8.00 -2.32
N THR A 501 -97.83 -8.68 -1.68
CA THR A 501 -98.04 -9.26 -0.34
C THR A 501 -97.21 -8.46 0.64
N VAL A 502 -97.85 -7.80 1.60
CA VAL A 502 -97.17 -7.06 2.66
C VAL A 502 -97.20 -7.91 3.93
N GLU A 503 -96.02 -8.29 4.42
CA GLU A 503 -95.94 -9.24 5.53
C GLU A 503 -96.33 -8.64 6.88
N ASN A 504 -96.19 -7.32 7.08
CA ASN A 504 -96.43 -6.67 8.36
C ASN A 504 -97.54 -5.63 8.28
N GLU A 505 -97.19 -4.44 7.78
CA GLU A 505 -98.13 -3.35 7.64
C GLU A 505 -97.82 -2.48 6.44
N MET A 506 -98.89 -2.00 5.81
CA MET A 506 -98.83 -1.11 4.66
C MET A 506 -99.43 0.23 5.04
N TYR A 507 -98.71 1.30 4.75
CA TYR A 507 -99.18 2.67 4.90
C TYR A 507 -99.60 3.17 3.51
N LEU A 508 -100.89 3.47 3.34
CA LEU A 508 -101.44 4.00 2.10
C LEU A 508 -102.12 5.34 2.39
N GLY A 509 -101.34 6.41 2.25
CA GLY A 509 -101.74 7.74 2.72
C GLY A 509 -102.01 7.72 4.22
N TYR A 510 -103.22 8.16 4.62
CA TYR A 510 -103.66 8.18 6.02
C TYR A 510 -104.24 6.85 6.49
N LEU A 511 -103.99 5.74 5.81
CA LEU A 511 -104.44 4.41 6.22
C LEU A 511 -103.25 3.52 6.55
N ARG A 512 -103.37 2.77 7.65
CA ARG A 512 -102.45 1.72 8.07
C ARG A 512 -103.17 0.39 8.06
N VAL A 513 -102.76 -0.50 7.16
CA VAL A 513 -103.24 -1.88 7.08
C VAL A 513 -102.22 -2.77 7.79
N MET A 514 -102.60 -3.52 8.82
CA MET A 514 -101.67 -4.34 9.61
C MET A 514 -102.26 -5.67 10.04
N LYS A 515 -101.41 -6.67 10.27
CA LYS A 515 -101.82 -7.92 10.93
C LYS A 515 -102.08 -7.68 12.42
N ALA A 516 -103.15 -8.25 12.95
CA ALA A 516 -103.49 -8.21 14.37
C ALA A 516 -104.05 -9.55 14.84
N THR A 517 -104.03 -9.81 16.14
CA THR A 517 -104.68 -10.97 16.75
C THR A 517 -105.62 -10.49 17.82
N VAL A 518 -106.90 -10.83 17.70
CA VAL A 518 -107.92 -10.46 18.69
C VAL A 518 -108.55 -11.76 19.19
N ASN A 519 -108.50 -11.97 20.52
CA ASN A 519 -109.01 -13.17 21.19
C ASN A 519 -108.46 -14.50 20.63
N GLY A 520 -107.21 -14.50 20.15
CA GLY A 520 -106.54 -15.70 19.63
C GLY A 520 -106.72 -15.95 18.12
N GLU A 521 -107.52 -15.16 17.40
CA GLU A 521 -107.70 -15.28 15.95
C GLU A 521 -106.91 -14.23 15.15
N LYS A 522 -106.24 -14.66 14.06
CA LYS A 522 -105.50 -13.76 13.15
C LYS A 522 -106.47 -12.95 12.28
N ARG A 523 -106.32 -11.61 12.29
CA ARG A 523 -107.15 -10.64 11.55
C ARG A 523 -106.29 -9.58 10.86
N THR A 524 -106.86 -8.89 9.87
CA THR A 524 -106.28 -7.68 9.27
C THR A 524 -107.00 -6.47 9.85
N HIS A 525 -106.27 -5.55 10.47
CA HIS A 525 -106.79 -4.26 10.90
C HIS A 525 -106.45 -3.19 9.88
N ILE A 526 -107.40 -2.29 9.62
CA ILE A 526 -107.19 -1.09 8.81
C ILE A 526 -107.53 0.09 9.70
N HIS A 527 -106.52 0.89 10.02
CA HIS A 527 -106.67 2.07 10.86
C HIS A 527 -106.49 3.31 10.01
N TRP A 528 -107.32 4.33 10.24
CA TRP A 528 -107.01 5.66 9.77
C TRP A 528 -106.05 6.32 10.78
N ILE A 529 -104.97 6.92 10.26
CA ILE A 529 -103.81 7.41 11.02
C ILE A 529 -103.43 8.84 10.57
N GLY A 530 -104.32 9.51 9.84
CA GLY A 530 -104.12 10.92 9.51
C GLY A 530 -104.30 11.78 10.76
N GLU A 531 -103.57 12.88 10.81
CA GLU A 531 -103.91 14.02 11.66
C GLU A 531 -104.54 15.10 10.79
#